data_AF-A0A0U5BDL8-F1
#
_entry.id   AF-A0A0U5BDL8-F1
#
_cell.length_a   1.000
_cell.length_b   1.000
_cell.length_c   1.000
_cell.angle_alpha   90.00
_cell.angle_beta   90.00
_cell.angle_gamma   90.00
#
_symmetry.space_group_name_H-M   'P 1'
#
loop_
_entity.id
_entity.type
_entity.pdbx_description
1 polymer ?
#
loop_
_entity_poly.entity_id
_entity_poly.type
_entity_poly.pdbx_seq_one_letter_code
_entity_poly.pdbx_strand_id
1 'polypeptide(L)'
;MRSEGWGLGRAVGEFFLLLEKYPDKSEHLVIFRNFLKLFLRSKTSNGVLATVEVMTVLKHERPVVFSMLKKQANMDSVLNLLIQLEMDIEEARKRLHDIVNQAGVLKVGQESLSGE
;
A
#
# COMPACT_ATOMS: atom_id res chain seq x y z
N MET A 1 3.34 6.19 -27.07
CA MET A 1 4.15 5.94 -25.86
C MET A 1 3.41 4.94 -24.97
N ARG A 2 3.91 3.70 -24.86
CA ARG A 2 3.40 2.74 -23.87
C ARG A 2 3.98 3.13 -22.52
N SER A 3 3.15 3.59 -21.58
CA SER A 3 3.61 3.75 -20.20
C SER A 3 3.86 2.35 -19.63
N GLU A 4 5.11 2.01 -19.36
CA GLU A 4 5.46 0.81 -18.60
C GLU A 4 4.79 0.92 -17.22
N GLY A 5 3.77 0.09 -16.99
CA GLY A 5 3.14 -0.01 -15.68
C GLY A 5 4.15 -0.53 -14.66
N TRP A 6 3.99 -0.14 -13.39
CA TRP A 6 4.84 -0.67 -12.33
C TRP A 6 4.63 -2.18 -12.18
N GLY A 7 5.72 -2.94 -12.04
CA GLY A 7 5.64 -4.31 -11.53
C GLY A 7 5.16 -4.29 -10.07
N LEU A 8 4.41 -5.32 -9.66
CA LEU A 8 3.80 -5.39 -8.33
C LEU A 8 4.81 -5.16 -7.20
N GLY A 9 5.97 -5.82 -7.25
CA GLY A 9 7.03 -5.64 -6.24
C GLY A 9 7.55 -4.23 -6.13
N ARG A 10 7.70 -3.53 -7.27
CA ARG A 10 8.08 -2.11 -7.26
C ARG A 10 6.97 -1.24 -6.66
N ALA A 11 5.71 -1.50 -7.02
CA ALA A 11 4.57 -0.75 -6.50
C ALA A 11 4.43 -0.89 -4.97
N VAL A 12 4.67 -2.09 -4.43
CA VAL A 12 4.68 -2.33 -2.98
C VAL A 12 5.93 -1.72 -2.32
N GLY A 13 7.10 -1.76 -2.98
CA GLY A 13 8.29 -1.05 -2.49
C GLY A 13 8.06 0.45 -2.35
N GLU A 14 7.47 1.09 -3.37
CA GLU A 14 7.10 2.52 -3.31
C GLU A 14 6.12 2.80 -2.16
N PHE A 15 5.17 1.89 -1.90
CA PHE A 15 4.26 2.02 -0.75
C PHE A 15 5.02 2.09 0.58
N PHE A 16 5.97 1.18 0.81
CA PHE A 16 6.79 1.20 2.03
C PHE A 16 7.61 2.48 2.15
N LEU A 17 8.19 2.97 1.05
CA LEU A 17 8.91 4.25 1.04
C LEU A 17 8.00 5.43 1.38
N LEU A 18 6.74 5.42 0.92
CA LEU A 18 5.76 6.46 1.28
C LEU A 18 5.40 6.41 2.76
N LEU A 19 5.25 5.21 3.33
CA LEU A 19 5.06 5.06 4.76
C LEU A 19 6.27 5.63 5.51
N GLU A 20 7.49 5.21 5.20
CA GLU A 20 8.69 5.71 5.87
C GLU A 20 8.84 7.24 5.78
N LYS A 21 8.62 7.81 4.59
CA LYS A 21 8.87 9.22 4.32
C LYS A 21 7.80 10.17 4.87
N TYR A 22 6.54 9.75 4.86
CA TYR A 22 5.41 10.63 5.18
C TYR A 22 4.68 10.17 6.45
N PRO A 23 4.73 10.98 7.53
CA PRO A 23 4.02 10.67 8.77
C PRO A 23 2.49 10.75 8.57
N ASP A 24 1.74 10.17 9.51
CA ASP A 24 0.28 10.19 9.52
C ASP A 24 -0.29 11.57 9.79
N LYS A 25 -0.35 12.39 8.75
CA LYS A 25 -0.86 13.76 8.80
C LYS A 25 -1.76 14.03 7.61
N SER A 26 -2.76 14.86 7.83
CA SER A 26 -3.74 15.28 6.82
C SER A 26 -3.11 15.94 5.60
N GLU A 27 -2.01 16.67 5.79
CA GLU A 27 -1.26 17.34 4.72
C GLU A 27 -0.70 16.36 3.67
N HIS A 28 -0.49 15.09 4.05
CA HIS A 28 0.03 14.06 3.15
C HIS A 28 -1.05 13.27 2.41
N LEU A 29 -2.35 13.56 2.63
CA LEU A 29 -3.46 12.86 2.00
C LEU A 29 -3.34 12.73 0.48
N VAL A 30 -2.95 13.82 -0.20
CA VAL A 30 -2.84 13.86 -1.66
C VAL A 30 -1.79 12.87 -2.17
N ILE A 31 -0.70 12.67 -1.42
CA ILE A 31 0.39 11.77 -1.77
C ILE A 31 -0.11 10.32 -1.78
N PHE A 32 -0.75 9.89 -0.68
CA PHE A 32 -1.30 8.54 -0.58
C PHE A 32 -2.45 8.31 -1.57
N ARG A 33 -3.33 9.30 -1.79
CA ARG A 33 -4.39 9.21 -2.80
C ARG A 33 -3.84 9.04 -4.22
N ASN A 34 -2.80 9.80 -4.57
CA ASN A 34 -2.17 9.68 -5.89
C ASN A 34 -1.48 8.32 -6.05
N PHE A 35 -0.80 7.85 -5.01
CA PHE A 35 -0.25 6.49 -4.99
C PHE A 35 -1.32 5.44 -5.25
N LEU A 36 -2.45 5.46 -4.52
CA LEU A 36 -3.54 4.49 -4.71
C LEU A 36 -4.07 4.50 -6.16
N LYS A 37 -4.26 5.68 -6.75
CA LYS A 37 -4.68 5.79 -8.15
C LYS A 37 -3.68 5.17 -9.12
N LEU A 38 -2.38 5.34 -8.89
CA LEU A 38 -1.33 4.75 -9.72
C LEU A 38 -1.24 3.25 -9.49
N PHE A 39 -1.34 2.81 -8.23
CA PHE A 39 -1.30 1.42 -7.81
C PHE A 39 -2.40 0.59 -8.49
N LEU A 40 -3.64 1.08 -8.48
CA LEU A 40 -4.77 0.40 -9.14
C LEU A 40 -4.64 0.33 -10.68
N ARG A 41 -3.89 1.26 -11.27
CA ARG A 41 -3.64 1.28 -12.71
C ARG A 41 -2.44 0.42 -13.11
N SER A 42 -1.67 -0.08 -12.13
CA SER A 42 -0.54 -0.95 -12.40
C SER A 42 -1.05 -2.28 -12.96
N LYS A 43 -0.47 -2.69 -14.10
CA LYS A 43 -0.80 -3.98 -14.71
C LYS A 43 0.06 -5.03 -14.02
N THR A 44 -0.55 -5.90 -13.24
CA THR A 44 0.15 -7.10 -12.76
C THR A 44 0.03 -8.19 -13.82
N SER A 45 1.13 -8.89 -14.10
CA SER A 45 1.18 -9.96 -15.09
C SER A 45 0.16 -11.07 -14.82
N ASN A 46 -0.26 -11.22 -13.55
CA ASN A 46 -1.16 -12.27 -13.08
C ASN A 46 -2.52 -11.72 -12.58
N GLY A 47 -2.82 -10.44 -12.80
CA GLY A 47 -4.12 -9.82 -12.45
C GLY A 47 -4.39 -9.61 -10.95
N VAL A 48 -3.56 -10.15 -10.06
CA VAL A 48 -3.71 -9.96 -8.60
C VAL A 48 -2.96 -8.71 -8.18
N LEU A 49 -3.69 -7.71 -7.68
CA LEU A 49 -3.14 -6.56 -6.96
C LEU A 49 -3.24 -6.84 -5.47
N ALA A 50 -2.20 -6.53 -4.71
CA ALA A 50 -2.18 -6.62 -3.24
C ALA A 50 -2.97 -5.46 -2.59
N THR A 51 -4.16 -5.17 -3.13
CA THR A 51 -4.94 -4.00 -2.77
C THR A 51 -5.53 -4.12 -1.38
N VAL A 52 -5.99 -5.32 -0.98
CA VAL A 52 -6.53 -5.55 0.37
C VAL A 52 -5.42 -5.35 1.40
N GLU A 53 -4.23 -5.88 1.11
CA GLU A 53 -3.05 -5.76 1.96
C GLU A 53 -2.61 -4.30 2.10
N VAL A 54 -2.50 -3.55 1.00
CA VAL A 54 -2.14 -2.12 1.00
C VAL A 54 -3.16 -1.30 1.79
N MET A 55 -4.46 -1.52 1.57
CA MET A 55 -5.50 -0.78 2.29
C MET A 55 -5.51 -1.09 3.79
N THR A 56 -5.28 -2.36 4.14
CA THR A 56 -5.20 -2.82 5.54
C THR A 56 -4.02 -2.17 6.27
N VAL A 57 -2.83 -2.21 5.67
CA VAL A 57 -1.64 -1.56 6.24
C VAL A 57 -1.82 -0.06 6.31
N LEU A 58 -2.38 0.58 5.28
CA LEU A 58 -2.64 2.03 5.28
C LEU A 58 -3.60 2.44 6.40
N LYS A 59 -4.66 1.66 6.64
CA LYS A 59 -5.63 1.89 7.73
C LYS A 59 -4.97 1.85 9.11
N HIS A 60 -4.06 0.90 9.31
CA HIS A 60 -3.37 0.69 10.57
C HIS A 60 -2.24 1.71 10.81
N GLU A 61 -1.39 1.89 9.81
CA GLU A 61 -0.19 2.73 9.90
C GLU A 61 -0.50 4.22 9.74
N ARG A 62 -1.51 4.57 8.94
CA ARG A 62 -1.86 5.96 8.64
C ARG A 62 -3.36 6.22 8.87
N PRO A 63 -3.88 6.05 10.11
CA PRO A 63 -5.30 6.18 10.40
C PRO A 63 -5.88 7.57 10.13
N VAL A 64 -5.10 8.66 10.31
CA VAL A 64 -5.54 10.02 9.96
C VAL A 64 -5.74 10.14 8.45
N VAL A 65 -4.74 9.71 7.67
CA VAL A 65 -4.86 9.71 6.19
C VAL A 65 -6.03 8.83 5.75
N PHE A 66 -6.17 7.63 6.30
CA PHE A 66 -7.25 6.70 5.97
C PHE A 66 -8.63 7.28 6.29
N SER A 67 -8.80 7.91 7.45
CA SER A 67 -10.03 8.61 7.84
C SER A 67 -10.40 9.71 6.84
N MET A 68 -9.41 10.44 6.33
CA MET A 68 -9.64 11.46 5.30
C MET A 68 -10.01 10.87 3.94
N LEU A 69 -9.38 9.76 3.54
CA LEU A 69 -9.79 9.01 2.34
C LEU A 69 -11.24 8.53 2.47
N LYS A 70 -11.63 8.01 3.64
CA LYS A 70 -13.00 7.58 3.93
C LYS A 70 -14.02 8.72 3.79
N LYS A 71 -13.68 9.94 4.22
CA LYS A 71 -14.55 11.13 4.03
C LYS A 71 -14.74 11.48 2.55
N GLN A 72 -13.74 11.22 1.71
CA GLN A 72 -13.80 11.48 0.26
C GLN A 72 -14.46 10.33 -0.53
N ALA A 73 -14.59 9.15 0.06
CA ALA A 73 -15.10 7.94 -0.59
C ALA A 73 -16.54 8.08 -1.11
N ASN A 74 -17.38 8.89 -0.45
CA ASN A 74 -18.76 9.11 -0.89
C ASN A 74 -18.89 9.72 -2.30
N MET A 75 -17.82 10.34 -2.80
CA MET A 75 -17.76 10.95 -4.15
C MET A 75 -16.99 10.10 -5.17
N ASP A 76 -16.41 8.98 -4.76
CA ASP A 76 -15.52 8.14 -5.57
C ASP A 76 -15.84 6.67 -5.30
N SER A 77 -16.63 6.05 -6.20
CA SER A 77 -17.13 4.68 -6.03
C SER A 77 -16.02 3.65 -5.91
N VAL A 78 -14.88 3.87 -6.57
CA VAL A 78 -13.70 3.01 -6.45
C VAL A 78 -13.11 3.14 -5.06
N LEU A 79 -12.88 4.38 -4.59
CA LEU A 79 -12.39 4.61 -3.24
C LEU A 79 -13.35 4.06 -2.17
N ASN A 80 -14.66 4.12 -2.41
CA ASN A 80 -15.68 3.55 -1.54
C ASN A 80 -15.58 2.02 -1.41
N LEU A 81 -15.21 1.32 -2.48
CA LEU A 81 -14.91 -0.11 -2.40
C LEU A 81 -13.62 -0.36 -1.62
N LEU A 82 -12.57 0.42 -1.88
CA LEU A 82 -11.25 0.22 -1.27
C LEU A 82 -11.25 0.39 0.25
N ILE A 83 -11.97 1.38 0.77
CA ILE A 83 -12.01 1.64 2.21
C ILE A 83 -12.73 0.54 3.02
N GLN A 84 -13.46 -0.36 2.34
CA GLN A 84 -14.14 -1.50 2.96
C GLN A 84 -13.23 -2.74 3.01
N LEU A 85 -12.10 -2.72 2.29
CA LEU A 85 -11.16 -3.83 2.29
C LEU A 85 -10.43 -3.88 3.62
N GLU A 86 -10.50 -5.02 4.28
CA GLU A 86 -9.73 -5.32 5.46
C GLU A 86 -9.40 -6.80 5.53
N MET A 87 -8.28 -7.08 6.18
CA MET A 87 -7.85 -8.42 6.58
C MET A 87 -7.02 -8.27 7.86
N ASP A 88 -6.46 -9.37 8.32
CA ASP A 88 -5.50 -9.34 9.42
C ASP A 88 -4.25 -8.51 9.05
N ILE A 89 -3.81 -7.64 9.96
CA ILE A 89 -2.70 -6.70 9.72
C ILE A 89 -1.36 -7.41 9.60
N GLU A 90 -1.12 -8.46 10.40
CA GLU A 90 0.14 -9.20 10.37
C GLU A 90 0.25 -10.00 9.07
N GLU A 91 -0.84 -10.65 8.66
CA GLU A 91 -0.91 -11.34 7.37
C GLU A 91 -0.77 -10.37 6.19
N ALA A 92 -1.39 -9.19 6.25
CA ALA A 92 -1.22 -8.15 5.23
C ALA A 92 0.24 -7.70 5.10
N ARG A 93 0.88 -7.40 6.23
CA ARG A 93 2.29 -6.96 6.27
C ARG A 93 3.21 -8.05 5.71
N LYS A 94 3.02 -9.30 6.15
CA LYS A 94 3.79 -10.46 5.67
C LYS A 94 3.71 -10.61 4.16
N ARG A 95 2.50 -10.58 3.58
CA ARG A 95 2.30 -10.69 2.13
C ARG A 95 2.97 -9.56 1.35
N LEU A 96 2.89 -8.33 1.84
CA LEU A 96 3.58 -7.21 1.20
C LEU A 96 5.10 -7.37 1.25
N HIS A 97 5.67 -7.84 2.36
CA HIS A 97 7.10 -8.14 2.43
C HIS A 97 7.50 -9.27 1.48
N ASP A 98 6.73 -10.36 1.42
CA ASP A 98 6.99 -11.49 0.52
C ASP A 98 7.02 -11.03 -0.95
N ILE A 99 6.08 -10.18 -1.36
CA ILE A 99 6.02 -9.59 -2.70
C ILE A 99 7.31 -8.82 -3.04
N VAL A 100 7.80 -8.02 -2.10
CA VAL A 100 8.98 -7.17 -2.32
C VAL A 100 10.28 -8.00 -2.30
N ASN A 101 10.35 -9.00 -1.42
CA ASN A 101 11.47 -9.93 -1.34
C ASN A 101 11.59 -10.76 -2.63
N GLN A 102 10.47 -11.30 -3.15
CA GLN A 102 10.44 -12.05 -4.40
C GLN A 102 10.82 -11.21 -5.62
N ALA A 103 10.55 -9.91 -5.59
CA ALA A 103 10.92 -8.98 -6.64
C ALA A 103 12.37 -8.47 -6.54
N GLY A 104 13.09 -8.78 -5.45
CA GLY A 104 14.43 -8.25 -5.19
C GLY A 104 14.48 -6.74 -4.96
N VAL A 105 13.35 -6.12 -4.59
CA VAL A 105 13.18 -4.66 -4.50
C VAL A 105 13.57 -4.10 -3.12
N LEU A 106 13.52 -4.91 -2.07
CA LEU A 106 14.10 -4.58 -0.75
C LEU A 106 14.90 -5.79 -0.24
N LYS A 107 16.15 -5.57 0.18
CA LYS A 107 16.83 -6.48 1.09
C LYS A 107 16.45 -6.07 2.51
N VAL A 108 15.34 -6.61 3.02
CA VAL A 108 14.97 -6.36 4.43
C VAL A 108 15.93 -7.17 5.31
N GLY A 109 16.73 -6.45 6.09
CA GLY A 109 17.58 -7.04 7.14
C GLY A 109 16.72 -7.80 8.14
N GLN A 110 17.03 -9.08 8.31
CA GLN A 110 16.50 -9.91 9.38
C GLN A 110 17.22 -9.58 10.69
N GLU A 111 16.86 -8.49 11.37
CA GLU A 111 17.36 -8.21 12.72
C GLU A 111 16.25 -7.58 13.55
N SER A 112 15.49 -8.42 14.25
CA SER A 112 14.90 -8.18 15.59
C SER A 112 13.93 -9.30 15.96
N LEU A 113 14.40 -10.54 15.95
CA LEU A 113 13.83 -11.64 16.74
C LEU A 113 14.96 -12.33 17.50
N SER A 114 15.64 -11.54 18.33
CA SER A 114 16.46 -12.04 19.43
C SER A 114 16.01 -11.28 20.68
N GLY A 115 14.86 -11.68 21.22
CA GLY A 115 14.58 -11.50 22.63
C GLY A 115 15.05 -12.78 23.32
N GLU A 116 16.26 -12.74 23.85
CA GLU A 116 16.71 -13.64 24.93
C GLU A 116 16.20 -13.10 26.27
#